data_AF-A0A7X6CC04-F1
#
_entry.id   AF-A0A7X6CC04-F1
#
_cell.length_a   1.000
_cell.length_b   1.000
_cell.length_c   1.000
_cell.angle_alpha   90.00
_cell.angle_beta   90.00
_cell.angle_gamma   90.00
#
_symmetry.space_group_name_H-M   'P 1'
#
loop_
_entity.id
_entity.type
_entity.pdbx_description
1 polymer ?
#
loop_
_entity_poly.entity_id
_entity_poly.type
_entity_poly.pdbx_seq_one_letter_code
_entity_poly.pdbx_strand_id
1 'polypeptide(L)'
;MQALSTNEALVSLDKGFHRIRVEHFEEADIAANKLNWQKQPLRPILLPGGAGIVQQEPWVAEYFNNRDLSGAPAVTRTYNSLNPGVNLNWGEGSPDSRIQRDNFSSRLTTHRQLPAGTYKFKLRADDGARLYINGER
;
A
#
# COMPACT_ATOMS: atom_id res chain seq x y z
N MET A 1 14.55 16.40 -8.10
CA MET A 1 13.84 15.14 -8.37
C MET A 1 14.52 14.06 -7.55
N GLN A 2 14.03 13.81 -6.33
CA GLN A 2 14.46 12.64 -5.57
C GLN A 2 13.91 11.38 -6.26
N ALA A 3 14.63 10.27 -6.14
CA ALA A 3 14.22 9.00 -6.73
C ALA A 3 13.39 8.22 -5.71
N LEU A 4 12.26 7.65 -6.14
CA LEU A 4 11.45 6.78 -5.28
C LEU A 4 12.32 5.69 -4.65
N SER A 5 12.27 5.58 -3.33
CA SER A 5 12.81 4.41 -2.63
C SER A 5 12.07 3.15 -3.09
N THR A 6 12.76 2.03 -3.26
CA THR A 6 12.14 0.73 -3.63
C THR A 6 12.60 -0.34 -2.67
N ASN A 7 11.65 -1.05 -2.06
CA ASN A 7 11.89 -2.20 -1.18
C ASN A 7 11.10 -3.42 -1.68
N GLU A 8 11.70 -4.60 -1.58
CA GLU A 8 11.09 -5.87 -1.96
C GLU A 8 11.23 -6.90 -0.84
N ALA A 9 10.20 -7.71 -0.62
CA ALA A 9 10.20 -8.77 0.39
C ALA A 9 9.48 -10.03 -0.11
N LEU A 10 9.96 -11.20 0.29
CA LEU A 10 9.27 -12.48 0.11
C LEU A 10 8.59 -12.85 1.43
N VAL A 11 7.28 -13.07 1.38
CA VAL A 11 6.46 -13.39 2.54
C VAL A 11 5.67 -14.66 2.26
N SER A 12 5.82 -15.68 3.10
CA SER A 12 4.99 -16.88 3.06
C SER A 12 3.68 -16.62 3.80
N LEU A 13 2.56 -16.85 3.12
CA LEU A 13 1.23 -16.65 3.67
C LEU A 13 0.44 -17.95 3.61
N ASP A 14 -0.35 -18.21 4.65
CA ASP A 14 -1.36 -19.26 4.62
C ASP A 14 -2.55 -18.87 3.73
N LYS A 15 -3.49 -19.81 3.51
CA LYS A 15 -4.75 -19.48 2.85
C LYS A 15 -5.63 -18.71 3.83
N GLY A 16 -6.09 -17.52 3.47
CA GLY A 16 -7.03 -16.78 4.32
C GLY A 16 -7.08 -15.29 4.03
N PHE A 17 -7.73 -14.56 4.94
CA PHE A 17 -7.71 -13.11 4.95
C PHE A 17 -6.41 -12.61 5.57
N HIS A 18 -5.75 -11.72 4.84
CA HIS A 18 -4.56 -11.03 5.32
C HIS A 18 -4.84 -9.54 5.39
N ARG A 19 -4.50 -8.93 6.52
CA ARG A 19 -4.50 -7.48 6.65
C ARG A 19 -3.22 -6.94 6.05
N ILE A 20 -3.35 -6.05 5.07
CA ILE A 20 -2.23 -5.36 4.44
C ILE A 20 -2.32 -3.89 4.85
N ARG A 21 -1.23 -3.35 5.39
CA ARG A 21 -1.12 -1.94 5.75
C ARG A 21 0.11 -1.33 5.09
N VAL A 22 -0.05 -0.17 4.49
CA VAL A 22 1.06 0.65 3.98
C VAL A 22 1.04 1.99 4.69
N GLU A 23 2.19 2.37 5.22
CA GLU A 23 2.44 3.70 5.77
C GLU A 23 3.35 4.46 4.81
N HIS A 24 3.06 5.73 4.56
CA HIS A 24 3.88 6.64 3.75
C HIS A 24 4.10 7.96 4.51
N PHE A 25 5.29 8.52 4.35
CA PHE A 25 5.79 9.69 5.08
C PHE A 25 6.38 10.67 4.07
N GLU A 26 5.70 11.79 3.87
CA GLU A 26 6.14 12.86 2.99
C GLU A 26 6.95 13.90 3.78
N GLU A 27 8.06 14.36 3.23
CA GLU A 27 8.88 15.46 3.73
C GLU A 27 8.74 16.68 2.84
N ALA A 28 8.98 16.52 1.53
CA ALA A 28 8.99 17.62 0.58
C ALA A 28 8.90 17.17 -0.89
N ASP A 29 8.54 18.12 -1.75
CA ASP A 29 8.53 18.02 -3.21
C ASP A 29 7.43 17.10 -3.75
N ILE A 30 7.79 15.87 -4.15
CA ILE A 30 6.91 14.95 -4.87
C ILE A 30 6.47 13.87 -3.90
N ALA A 31 5.16 13.64 -3.79
CA ALA A 31 4.63 12.58 -2.97
C ALA A 31 4.08 11.42 -3.82
N ALA A 32 4.55 10.20 -3.57
CA ALA A 32 4.00 9.00 -4.19
C ALA A 32 4.07 7.77 -3.27
N ASN A 33 3.08 6.89 -3.36
CA ASN A 33 3.02 5.62 -2.65
C ASN A 33 2.50 4.51 -3.58
N LYS A 34 3.33 3.49 -3.82
CA LYS A 34 3.05 2.41 -4.78
C LYS A 34 3.38 1.05 -4.16
N LEU A 35 2.37 0.21 -4.00
CA LEU A 35 2.51 -1.18 -3.56
C LEU A 35 1.97 -2.12 -4.63
N ASN A 36 2.75 -3.14 -4.99
CA ASN A 36 2.28 -4.29 -5.75
C ASN A 36 2.80 -5.59 -5.13
N TRP A 37 2.16 -6.72 -5.44
CA TRP A 37 2.63 -8.03 -5.03
C TRP A 37 2.28 -9.11 -6.04
N GLN A 38 3.04 -10.20 -6.01
CA GLN A 38 2.86 -11.32 -6.90
C GLN A 38 3.21 -12.63 -6.21
N LYS A 39 2.36 -13.66 -6.37
CA LYS A 39 2.62 -15.00 -5.84
C LYS A 39 3.80 -15.65 -6.59
N GLN A 40 4.69 -16.32 -5.88
CA GLN A 40 5.88 -17.01 -6.37
C GLN A 40 5.80 -18.53 -6.13
N PRO A 41 6.45 -19.36 -6.98
CA PRO A 41 6.99 -18.97 -8.27
C PRO A 41 5.84 -18.53 -9.20
N LEU A 42 6.16 -17.66 -10.16
CA LEU A 42 5.24 -17.40 -11.27
C LEU A 42 4.97 -18.73 -11.93
N ARG A 43 3.74 -19.23 -11.85
CA ARG A 43 3.35 -20.42 -12.59
C ARG A 43 3.19 -20.01 -14.05
N PRO A 44 4.01 -20.52 -14.98
CA PRO A 44 3.73 -20.36 -16.40
C PRO A 44 2.43 -21.15 -16.67
N ILE A 45 1.34 -20.41 -16.95
CA ILE A 45 -0.01 -20.83 -17.36
C ILE A 45 -0.30 -22.35 -17.38
N LEU A 46 -1.23 -22.81 -16.51
CA LEU A 46 -2.41 -23.62 -16.87
C LEU A 46 -3.28 -23.92 -15.62
N LEU A 47 -4.20 -23.02 -15.24
CA LEU A 47 -5.45 -23.35 -14.55
C LEU A 47 -6.47 -22.23 -14.86
N PRO A 48 -7.73 -22.55 -15.26
CA PRO A 48 -8.81 -21.57 -15.21
C PRO A 48 -9.02 -21.14 -13.75
N GLY A 49 -8.95 -19.84 -13.46
CA GLY A 49 -9.02 -19.30 -12.08
C GLY A 49 -7.81 -18.47 -11.64
N GLY A 50 -7.06 -17.93 -12.62
CA GLY A 50 -5.88 -17.09 -12.40
C GLY A 50 -6.12 -15.95 -11.42
N ALA A 51 -5.21 -15.85 -10.43
CA ALA A 51 -5.22 -14.94 -9.29
C ALA A 51 -6.34 -15.22 -8.28
N GLY A 52 -6.11 -16.16 -7.37
CA GLY A 52 -7.03 -16.55 -6.28
C GLY A 52 -7.27 -15.48 -5.19
N ILE A 53 -7.49 -14.23 -5.58
CA ILE A 53 -8.07 -13.21 -4.72
C ILE A 53 -9.58 -13.46 -4.73
N VAL A 54 -10.05 -14.29 -3.82
CA VAL A 54 -11.47 -14.72 -3.75
C VAL A 54 -12.36 -13.56 -3.28
N GLN A 55 -11.80 -12.68 -2.43
CA GLN A 55 -12.47 -11.49 -1.93
C GLN A 55 -11.45 -10.36 -1.70
N GLN A 56 -11.82 -9.15 -2.12
CA GLN A 56 -11.01 -7.94 -1.98
C GLN A 56 -11.85 -6.85 -1.34
N GLU A 57 -11.38 -6.30 -0.23
CA GLU A 57 -11.99 -5.11 0.37
C GLU A 57 -11.43 -3.83 -0.26
N PRO A 58 -12.16 -2.71 -0.19
CA PRO A 58 -11.60 -1.42 -0.56
C PRO A 58 -10.39 -1.07 0.30
N TRP A 59 -9.51 -0.22 -0.21
CA TRP A 59 -8.48 0.39 0.63
C TRP A 59 -9.10 1.54 1.42
N VAL A 60 -8.91 1.54 2.74
CA VAL A 60 -9.20 2.69 3.59
C VAL A 60 -7.90 3.45 3.80
N ALA A 61 -7.87 4.70 3.36
CA ALA A 61 -6.74 5.61 3.49
C ALA A 61 -7.03 6.68 4.54
N GLU A 62 -6.16 6.77 5.53
CA GLU A 62 -6.15 7.79 6.57
C GLU A 62 -4.97 8.73 6.30
N TYR A 63 -5.22 10.04 6.31
CA TYR A 63 -4.21 11.08 6.03
C TYR A 63 -4.05 12.01 7.22
N PHE A 64 -2.80 12.35 7.54
CA PHE A 64 -2.42 13.11 8.73
C PHE A 64 -1.57 14.32 8.35
N ASN A 65 -1.82 15.48 8.98
CA ASN A 65 -1.01 16.70 8.82
C ASN A 65 0.24 16.69 9.72
N ASN A 66 0.93 15.56 9.74
CA ASN A 66 2.22 15.36 10.39
C ASN A 66 2.87 14.10 9.80
N ARG A 67 4.18 13.93 10.00
CA ARG A 67 4.95 12.79 9.51
C ARG A 67 4.90 11.56 10.42
N ASP A 68 4.26 11.65 11.59
CA ASP A 68 4.37 10.63 12.63
C ASP A 68 3.15 9.71 12.73
N LEU A 69 2.17 9.84 11.81
CA LEU A 69 0.88 9.15 11.87
C LEU A 69 0.16 9.35 13.21
N SER A 70 0.33 10.53 13.79
CA SER A 70 -0.12 10.85 15.15
C SER A 70 -1.43 11.64 15.15
N GLY A 71 -2.21 11.46 16.23
CA GLY A 71 -3.51 12.10 16.39
C GLY A 71 -4.62 11.49 15.53
N ALA A 72 -5.72 12.21 15.38
CA ALA A 72 -6.82 11.82 14.49
C ALA A 72 -6.46 12.15 13.03
N PRO A 73 -6.83 11.31 12.05
CA PRO A 73 -6.63 11.64 10.65
C PRO A 73 -7.47 12.86 10.27
N ALA A 74 -6.86 13.79 9.54
CA ALA A 74 -7.56 14.97 9.02
C ALA A 74 -8.52 14.59 7.89
N VAL A 75 -8.20 13.52 7.15
CA VAL A 75 -9.04 12.99 6.06
C VAL A 75 -9.01 11.46 6.08
N THR A 76 -10.18 10.85 5.95
CA THR A 76 -10.32 9.42 5.66
C THR A 76 -11.03 9.24 4.31
N ARG A 77 -10.50 8.38 3.45
CA ARG A 77 -11.06 8.06 2.13
C ARG A 77 -11.08 6.56 1.89
N THR A 78 -12.05 6.11 1.11
CA THR A 78 -12.17 4.72 0.69
C THR A 78 -11.92 4.62 -0.82
N TYR A 79 -10.99 3.76 -1.22
CA TYR A 79 -10.64 3.52 -2.62
C TYR A 79 -11.06 2.11 -3.05
N ASN A 80 -12.09 2.02 -3.89
CA ASN A 80 -12.53 0.78 -4.53
C ASN A 80 -11.67 0.41 -5.75
N SER A 81 -10.99 1.39 -6.36
CA SER A 81 -10.24 1.25 -7.61
C SER A 81 -8.78 0.79 -7.44
N LEU A 82 -8.26 0.78 -6.21
CA LEU A 82 -6.89 0.37 -5.91
C LEU A 82 -6.80 -1.17 -5.84
N ASN A 83 -6.71 -1.81 -7.01
CA ASN A 83 -6.62 -3.26 -7.14
C ASN A 83 -5.46 -3.69 -8.06
N PRO A 84 -4.73 -4.78 -7.74
CA PRO A 84 -4.75 -5.45 -6.43
C PRO A 84 -4.10 -4.59 -5.34
N GLY A 85 -3.16 -3.69 -5.69
CA GLY A 85 -2.35 -2.90 -4.76
C GLY A 85 -2.59 -1.38 -4.81
N VAL A 86 -1.63 -0.62 -4.28
CA VAL A 86 -1.68 0.85 -4.18
C VAL A 86 -0.89 1.48 -5.32
N ASN A 87 -1.44 2.51 -5.96
CA ASN A 87 -0.73 3.35 -6.92
C ASN A 87 -1.24 4.79 -6.81
N LEU A 88 -0.78 5.50 -5.78
CA LEU A 88 -1.12 6.89 -5.53
C LEU A 88 0.10 7.76 -5.87
N ASN A 89 -0.13 8.80 -6.65
CA ASN A 89 0.87 9.79 -7.01
C ASN A 89 0.21 11.16 -6.88
N TRP A 90 0.64 11.92 -5.89
CA TRP A 90 0.15 13.28 -5.65
C TRP A 90 1.02 14.32 -6.34
N GLY A 91 2.18 13.93 -6.90
CA GLY A 91 3.12 14.86 -7.49
C GLY A 91 3.52 15.90 -6.45
N GLU A 92 3.54 17.16 -6.87
CA GLU A 92 3.78 18.32 -6.01
C GLU A 92 2.56 18.78 -5.19
N GLY A 93 1.50 17.98 -5.14
CA GLY A 93 0.25 18.31 -4.45
C GLY A 93 0.02 17.46 -3.21
N SER A 94 -1.22 17.52 -2.71
CA SER A 94 -1.68 16.71 -1.58
C SER A 94 -2.90 15.86 -1.97
N PRO A 95 -3.21 14.80 -1.22
CA PRO A 95 -4.41 13.96 -1.46
C PRO A 95 -5.74 14.71 -1.39
N ASP A 96 -5.80 15.81 -0.63
CA ASP A 96 -7.00 16.58 -0.31
C ASP A 96 -6.58 17.99 0.10
N SER A 97 -7.41 19.00 -0.15
CA SER A 97 -7.10 20.40 0.21
C SER A 97 -6.96 20.64 1.72
N ARG A 98 -7.46 19.73 2.56
CA ARG A 98 -7.27 19.74 4.02
C ARG A 98 -5.94 19.13 4.46
N ILE A 99 -5.20 18.53 3.54
CA ILE A 99 -3.88 17.95 3.78
C ILE A 99 -2.82 18.91 3.23
N GLN A 100 -1.82 19.22 4.06
CA GLN A 100 -0.69 20.02 3.65
C GLN A 100 0.09 19.34 2.51
N ARG A 101 0.68 20.16 1.63
CA ARG A 101 1.47 19.68 0.49
C ARG A 101 2.63 18.79 0.94
N ASP A 102 3.39 19.28 1.91
CA ASP A 102 4.61 18.66 2.42
C ASP A 102 4.43 18.26 3.89
N ASN A 103 5.30 17.42 4.44
CA ASN A 103 5.28 17.00 5.86
C ASN A 103 4.01 16.23 6.30
N PHE A 104 3.31 15.56 5.40
CA PHE A 104 2.15 14.75 5.74
C PHE A 104 2.50 13.26 5.84
N SER A 105 1.58 12.46 6.35
CA SER A 105 1.69 11.00 6.28
C SER A 105 0.35 10.36 5.93
N SER A 106 0.42 9.13 5.42
CA SER A 106 -0.76 8.34 5.10
C SER A 106 -0.64 6.92 5.61
N ARG A 107 -1.76 6.37 6.06
CA ARG A 107 -1.91 4.95 6.43
C ARG A 107 -3.04 4.35 5.61
N LEU A 108 -2.70 3.44 4.72
CA LEU A 108 -3.63 2.69 3.91
C LEU A 108 -3.78 1.28 4.47
N THR A 109 -5.00 0.83 4.71
CA THR A 109 -5.31 -0.51 5.21
C THR A 109 -6.32 -1.19 4.31
N THR A 110 -6.15 -2.49 4.08
CA THR A 110 -7.17 -3.32 3.46
C THR A 110 -7.06 -4.78 3.90
N HIS A 111 -8.09 -5.58 3.63
CA HIS A 111 -8.03 -7.03 3.75
C HIS A 111 -8.13 -7.70 2.38
N ARG A 112 -7.29 -8.70 2.16
CA ARG A 112 -7.24 -9.50 0.93
C ARG A 112 -7.34 -10.96 1.30
N GLN A 113 -8.27 -11.68 0.69
CA GLN A 113 -8.27 -13.14 0.77
C GLN A 113 -7.26 -13.69 -0.24
N LEU A 114 -6.19 -14.34 0.22
CA LEU A 114 -5.12 -14.88 -0.62
C LEU A 114 -5.01 -16.40 -0.45
N PRO A 115 -4.64 -17.17 -1.49
CA PRO A 115 -4.35 -18.59 -1.33
C PRO A 115 -2.93 -18.80 -0.82
N ALA A 116 -2.74 -19.82 0.02
CA ALA A 116 -1.46 -20.18 0.61
C ALA A 116 -0.29 -20.19 -0.41
N GLY A 117 0.82 -19.57 -0.06
CA GLY A 117 2.06 -19.59 -0.81
C GLY A 117 2.94 -18.38 -0.53
N THR A 118 4.07 -18.32 -1.22
CA THR A 118 5.03 -17.22 -1.06
C THR A 118 4.67 -16.07 -2.00
N TYR A 119 4.72 -14.85 -1.49
CA TYR A 119 4.41 -13.63 -2.23
C TYR A 119 5.60 -12.69 -2.21
N LYS A 120 5.95 -12.17 -3.39
CA LYS A 120 6.90 -11.08 -3.53
C LYS A 120 6.14 -9.76 -3.47
N PHE A 121 6.33 -8.99 -2.41
CA PHE A 121 5.84 -7.63 -2.27
C PHE A 121 6.90 -6.64 -2.76
N LYS A 122 6.45 -5.56 -3.39
CA LYS A 122 7.27 -4.46 -3.85
C LYS A 122 6.62 -3.13 -3.50
N LEU A 123 7.26 -2.40 -2.61
CA LEU A 123 6.84 -1.09 -2.14
C LEU A 123 7.77 -0.03 -2.71
N ARG A 124 7.19 1.03 -3.25
CA ARG A 124 7.90 2.22 -3.69
C ARG A 124 7.25 3.46 -3.14
N ALA A 125 8.05 4.40 -2.66
CA ALA A 125 7.54 5.67 -2.22
C ALA A 125 8.55 6.79 -2.40
N ASP A 126 8.04 8.01 -2.53
CA ASP A 126 8.87 9.19 -2.33
C ASP A 126 8.87 9.57 -0.86
N ASP A 127 10.05 10.00 -0.44
CA ASP A 127 10.61 9.95 0.91
C ASP A 127 10.55 8.56 1.55
N GLY A 128 9.54 8.27 2.39
CA GLY A 128 9.53 7.08 3.25
C GLY A 128 8.27 6.25 3.16
N ALA A 129 8.40 4.91 3.20
CA ALA A 129 7.25 4.03 3.39
C ALA A 129 7.57 2.73 4.15
N ARG A 130 6.53 2.14 4.76
CA ARG A 130 6.58 0.86 5.47
C ARG A 130 5.42 -0.02 5.02
N LEU A 131 5.68 -1.31 4.85
CA LEU A 131 4.66 -2.32 4.61
C LEU A 131 4.46 -3.11 5.90
N TYR A 132 3.22 -3.52 6.16
CA TYR A 132 2.93 -4.53 7.17
C TYR A 132 1.96 -5.56 6.61
N ILE A 133 2.24 -6.83 6.87
CA ILE A 133 1.35 -7.96 6.56
C ILE A 133 0.97 -8.63 7.88
N ASN A 134 -0.33 -8.69 8.16
CA ASN A 134 -0.86 -9.22 9.44
C ASN A 134 -0.26 -8.56 10.70
N GLY A 135 0.23 -7.32 10.58
CA GLY A 135 0.84 -6.56 11.69
C GLY A 135 2.37 -6.68 11.76
N GLU A 136 2.97 -7.60 11.01
CA GLU A 136 4.42 -7.77 10.92
C GLU A 136 4.99 -6.86 9.83
N ARG A 137 6.11 -6.18 10.12
CA ARG A 137 6.77 -5.21 9.25
C ARG A 137 7.77 -5.87 8.31
#